data_AF-A0A357IC51-F1
#
_entry.id   AF-A0A357IC51-F1
#
_cell.length_a   1.000
_cell.length_b   1.000
_cell.length_c   1.000
_cell.angle_alpha   90.00
_cell.angle_beta   90.00
_cell.angle_gamma   90.00
#
_symmetry.space_group_name_H-M   'P 1'
#
loop_
_entity.id
_entity.type
_entity.pdbx_description
1 polymer ?
#
loop_
_entity_poly.entity_id
_entity_poly.type
_entity_poly.pdbx_seq_one_letter_code
_entity_poly.pdbx_strand_id
1 'polypeptide(L)'
;MGLGKTPRLLLLDLDCVTLYGGNPRDGLPPEVYLLHPDLPDTLAQFGAPVVLLTHRSREDADYLNRCLQAHGVVVQGIVSARELFLSALRQGKIRLLVNKGLSKSLALDWLERRYDCKRTDMVLIDDRAENLQELCDNGMQAGILAPFVAPDSFDQQAELTTFQFADVVAQWHAPQAWPTPIFTPPTCTRTLAELPLIGSLSSAKLSYFEQGRQLIKSLRRWQQRLFRSSVQ
;
A
#
# COMPACT_ATOMS: atom_id res chain seq x y z
N MET A 1 -24.87 19.75 4.12
CA MET A 1 -24.19 18.99 3.06
C MET A 1 -23.14 19.90 2.46
N GLY A 2 -21.87 19.72 2.83
CA GLY A 2 -20.78 20.56 2.33
C GLY A 2 -20.41 20.15 0.92
N LEU A 3 -20.28 21.12 0.02
CA LEU A 3 -19.74 20.94 -1.34
C LEU A 3 -18.42 20.18 -1.26
N GLY A 4 -18.31 19.07 -1.99
CA GLY A 4 -17.17 18.14 -1.92
C GLY A 4 -15.85 18.88 -2.17
N LYS A 5 -15.02 18.97 -1.13
CA LYS A 5 -13.66 19.49 -1.25
C LYS A 5 -12.80 18.43 -1.91
N THR A 6 -11.92 18.84 -2.82
CA THR A 6 -10.87 17.96 -3.36
C THR A 6 -10.07 17.37 -2.19
N PRO A 7 -9.79 16.06 -2.19
CA PRO A 7 -8.99 15.46 -1.13
C PRO A 7 -7.61 16.14 -1.07
N ARG A 8 -7.03 16.20 0.13
CA ARG A 8 -5.79 16.93 0.42
C ARG A 8 -4.57 16.01 0.53
N LEU A 9 -4.78 14.70 0.56
CA LEU A 9 -3.71 13.71 0.68
C LEU A 9 -4.07 12.44 -0.09
N LEU A 10 -3.20 12.07 -1.02
CA LEU A 10 -3.25 10.79 -1.72
C LEU A 10 -2.35 9.78 -1.02
N LEU A 11 -2.92 8.64 -0.67
CA LEU A 11 -2.20 7.48 -0.18
C LEU A 11 -2.13 6.46 -1.32
N LEU A 12 -0.96 5.86 -1.53
CA LEU A 12 -0.76 4.84 -2.56
C LEU A 12 -0.21 3.57 -1.92
N ASP A 13 -0.84 2.42 -2.19
CA ASP A 13 -0.13 1.17 -1.99
C ASP A 13 1.01 1.00 -3.00
N LEU A 14 2.00 0.19 -2.66
CA LEU A 14 3.08 -0.17 -3.57
C LEU A 14 2.65 -1.28 -4.51
N ASP A 15 2.34 -2.44 -3.93
CA ASP A 15 2.10 -3.67 -4.67
C ASP A 15 0.80 -3.58 -5.45
N CYS A 16 0.84 -3.99 -6.73
CA CYS A 16 -0.30 -4.04 -7.66
C CYS A 16 -0.96 -2.68 -7.96
N VAL A 17 -0.43 -1.58 -7.40
CA VAL A 17 -0.92 -0.21 -7.59
C VAL A 17 0.14 0.64 -8.26
N THR A 18 1.28 0.79 -7.58
CA THR A 18 2.42 1.60 -8.05
C THR A 18 3.33 0.75 -8.93
N LEU A 19 3.50 -0.52 -8.56
CA LEU A 19 4.38 -1.47 -9.22
C LEU A 19 3.81 -2.89 -9.21
N TYR A 20 4.29 -3.72 -10.11
CA TYR A 20 3.95 -5.14 -10.19
C TYR A 20 5.20 -5.96 -9.86
N GLY A 21 5.08 -6.80 -8.84
CA GLY A 21 6.12 -7.74 -8.45
C GLY A 21 5.87 -9.10 -9.07
N GLY A 22 6.94 -9.76 -9.52
CA GLY A 22 6.86 -11.13 -10.02
C GLY A 22 8.19 -11.86 -9.99
N ASN A 23 8.12 -13.18 -10.00
CA ASN A 23 9.29 -14.03 -10.11
C ASN A 23 9.53 -14.33 -11.59
N PRO A 24 10.60 -13.81 -12.20
CA PRO A 24 10.90 -14.10 -13.60
C PRO A 24 11.27 -15.58 -13.78
N ARG A 25 11.01 -16.15 -14.96
CA ARG A 25 11.60 -17.44 -15.34
C ARG A 25 13.12 -17.27 -15.60
N ASP A 26 13.89 -18.31 -15.26
CA ASP A 26 15.34 -18.54 -15.49
C ASP A 26 16.27 -17.31 -15.68
N GLY A 27 17.24 -17.16 -14.77
CA GLY A 27 18.41 -16.28 -14.96
C GLY A 27 18.26 -14.81 -14.49
N LEU A 28 17.09 -14.43 -13.98
CA LEU A 28 16.84 -13.12 -13.37
C LEU A 28 16.74 -13.19 -11.83
N PRO A 29 16.87 -12.06 -11.12
CA PRO A 29 16.76 -12.03 -9.66
C PRO A 29 15.39 -12.54 -9.17
N PRO A 30 15.29 -13.01 -7.92
CA PRO A 30 14.13 -13.71 -7.37
C PRO A 30 12.82 -12.92 -7.45
N GLU A 31 12.87 -11.59 -7.36
CA GLU A 31 11.72 -10.72 -7.48
C GLU A 31 12.10 -9.50 -8.33
N VAL A 32 11.40 -9.29 -9.44
CA VAL A 32 11.54 -8.10 -10.29
C VAL A 32 10.33 -7.20 -10.14
N TYR A 33 10.55 -5.90 -10.30
CA TYR A 33 9.51 -4.89 -10.18
C TYR A 33 9.35 -4.12 -11.47
N LEU A 34 8.12 -4.13 -11.99
CA LEU A 34 7.69 -3.37 -13.14
C LEU A 34 6.87 -2.18 -12.67
N LEU A 35 7.12 -0.99 -13.20
CA LEU A 35 6.37 0.22 -12.86
C LEU A 35 5.04 0.27 -13.58
N HIS A 36 4.00 0.76 -12.88
CA HIS A 36 2.74 1.11 -13.53
C HIS A 36 3.00 2.18 -14.61
N PRO A 37 2.61 1.95 -15.88
CA PRO A 37 3.15 2.71 -17.02
C PRO A 37 2.76 4.20 -16.96
N ASP A 38 1.53 4.48 -16.52
CA ASP A 38 1.00 5.85 -16.47
C ASP A 38 1.44 6.65 -15.25
N LEU A 39 2.06 6.02 -14.25
CA LEU A 39 2.25 6.64 -12.94
C LEU A 39 3.16 7.90 -12.97
N PRO A 40 4.34 7.88 -13.64
CA PRO A 40 5.22 9.06 -13.69
C PRO A 40 4.52 10.32 -14.22
N ASP A 41 3.69 10.16 -15.25
CA ASP A 41 3.08 11.28 -15.96
C ASP A 41 1.77 11.77 -15.32
N THR A 42 1.15 10.94 -14.48
CA THR A 42 -0.16 11.23 -13.86
C THR A 42 -0.06 11.72 -12.44
N LEU A 43 1.02 11.41 -11.71
CA LEU A 43 1.07 11.67 -10.27
C LEU A 43 0.99 13.17 -9.92
N ALA A 44 1.59 14.04 -10.73
CA ALA A 44 1.52 15.48 -10.52
C ALA A 44 0.09 16.04 -10.69
N GLN A 45 -0.75 15.35 -11.47
CA GLN A 45 -2.11 15.81 -11.81
C GLN A 45 -3.06 15.73 -10.62
N PHE A 46 -2.76 14.95 -9.57
CA PHE A 46 -3.55 14.94 -8.34
C PHE A 46 -3.49 16.27 -7.59
N GLY A 47 -2.43 17.08 -7.76
CA GLY A 47 -2.31 18.38 -7.12
C GLY A 47 -2.26 18.32 -5.58
N ALA A 48 -1.92 17.17 -5.01
CA ALA A 48 -1.86 16.93 -3.57
C ALA A 48 -0.59 16.15 -3.18
N PRO A 49 -0.16 16.27 -1.91
CA PRO A 49 0.73 15.33 -1.27
C PRO A 49 0.42 13.87 -1.58
N VAL A 50 1.45 13.12 -2.00
CA VAL A 50 1.38 11.68 -2.23
C VAL A 50 2.24 10.96 -1.20
N VAL A 51 1.68 9.95 -0.54
CA VAL A 51 2.37 9.16 0.49
C VAL A 51 2.22 7.69 0.18
N LEU A 52 3.34 6.96 0.19
CA LEU A 52 3.30 5.50 0.09
C LEU A 52 2.80 4.92 1.42
N LEU A 53 1.83 4.02 1.37
CA LEU A 53 1.25 3.32 2.51
C LEU A 53 1.21 1.82 2.23
N THR A 54 2.18 1.09 2.80
CA THR A 54 2.47 -0.30 2.43
C THR A 54 2.71 -1.18 3.66
N HIS A 55 2.47 -2.48 3.51
CA HIS A 55 2.87 -3.51 4.47
C HIS A 55 4.29 -4.05 4.24
N ARG A 56 5.03 -3.53 3.25
CA ARG A 56 6.44 -3.84 3.04
C ARG A 56 7.30 -3.37 4.23
N SER A 57 8.48 -3.95 4.38
CA SER A 57 9.47 -3.48 5.37
C SER A 57 9.90 -2.04 5.07
N ARG A 58 10.52 -1.36 6.04
CA ARG A 58 10.98 0.01 5.83
C ARG A 58 12.06 0.05 4.76
N GLU A 59 12.97 -0.90 4.82
CA GLU A 59 14.13 -1.03 3.95
C GLU A 59 13.70 -1.30 2.50
N ASP A 60 12.71 -2.17 2.29
CA ASP A 60 12.16 -2.46 0.97
C ASP A 60 11.40 -1.25 0.43
N ALA A 61 10.56 -0.62 1.26
CA ALA A 61 9.82 0.57 0.84
C ALA A 61 10.75 1.73 0.47
N ASP A 62 11.83 1.95 1.22
CA ASP A 62 12.85 2.96 0.90
C ASP A 62 13.62 2.59 -0.37
N TYR A 63 13.92 1.32 -0.62
CA TYR A 63 14.54 0.85 -1.86
C TYR A 63 13.64 1.10 -3.08
N LEU A 64 12.39 0.65 -3.01
CA LEU A 64 11.41 0.82 -4.08
C LEU A 64 11.14 2.30 -4.34
N ASN A 65 11.05 3.12 -3.29
CA ASN A 65 10.93 4.56 -3.46
C ASN A 65 12.11 5.18 -4.23
N ARG A 66 13.36 4.73 -4.00
CA ARG A 66 14.51 5.21 -4.80
C ARG A 66 14.38 4.79 -6.27
N CYS A 67 13.92 3.57 -6.53
CA CYS A 67 13.63 3.10 -7.89
C CYS A 67 12.55 3.94 -8.57
N LEU A 68 11.47 4.25 -7.86
CA LEU A 68 10.38 5.13 -8.33
C LEU A 68 10.89 6.54 -8.65
N GLN A 69 11.68 7.13 -7.75
CA GLN A 69 12.27 8.46 -7.95
C GLN A 69 13.18 8.52 -9.18
N ALA A 70 13.96 7.47 -9.45
CA ALA A 70 14.79 7.37 -10.65
C ALA A 70 13.96 7.36 -11.95
N HIS A 71 12.66 7.03 -11.86
CA HIS A 71 11.71 7.03 -12.97
C HIS A 71 10.72 8.21 -12.89
N GLY A 72 11.07 9.28 -12.18
CA GLY A 72 10.27 10.51 -12.13
C GLY A 72 9.07 10.47 -11.18
N VAL A 73 8.86 9.38 -10.44
CA VAL A 73 7.78 9.26 -9.46
C VAL A 73 8.23 9.85 -8.12
N VAL A 74 7.67 11.01 -7.76
CA VAL A 74 8.01 11.72 -6.53
C VAL A 74 6.88 11.60 -5.50
N VAL A 75 7.19 11.02 -4.34
CA VAL A 75 6.30 10.94 -3.18
C VAL A 75 6.87 11.74 -2.01
N GLN A 76 6.01 12.25 -1.14
CA GLN A 76 6.37 13.10 -0.01
C GLN A 76 6.70 12.32 1.27
N GLY A 77 6.25 11.07 1.37
CA GLY A 77 6.50 10.25 2.54
C GLY A 77 6.21 8.78 2.32
N ILE A 78 6.66 7.98 3.28
CA ILE A 78 6.50 6.53 3.30
C ILE A 78 6.02 6.12 4.68
N VAL A 79 4.93 5.38 4.71
CA VAL A 79 4.39 4.67 5.87
C VAL A 79 4.48 3.17 5.57
N SER A 80 5.52 2.54 6.11
CA SER A 80 5.77 1.10 5.97
C SER A 80 5.19 0.31 7.14
N ALA A 81 5.36 -1.01 7.12
CA ALA A 81 5.01 -1.88 8.25
C ALA A 81 5.65 -1.42 9.59
N ARG A 82 6.86 -0.84 9.54
CA ARG A 82 7.52 -0.30 10.74
C ARG A 82 6.74 0.88 11.32
N GLU A 83 6.32 1.82 10.48
CA GLU A 83 5.55 2.99 10.92
C GLU A 83 4.17 2.59 11.45
N LEU A 84 3.51 1.62 10.78
CA LEU A 84 2.23 1.05 11.24
C LEU A 84 2.36 0.42 12.63
N PHE A 85 3.40 -0.38 12.84
CA PHE A 85 3.68 -1.02 14.11
C PHE A 85 3.92 0.01 15.23
N LEU A 86 4.79 1.00 14.97
CA LEU A 86 5.07 2.07 15.92
C LEU A 86 3.83 2.92 16.23
N SER A 87 2.99 3.17 15.23
CA SER A 87 1.71 3.88 15.42
C SER A 87 0.77 3.10 16.34
N ALA A 88 0.62 1.78 16.13
CA ALA A 88 -0.17 0.93 17.01
C ALA A 88 0.35 0.90 18.45
N LEU A 89 1.66 0.84 18.66
CA LEU A 89 2.24 0.89 20.00
C LEU A 89 1.91 2.22 20.71
N ARG A 90 2.06 3.35 20.02
CA ARG A 90 1.73 4.68 20.56
C ARG A 90 0.25 4.84 20.91
N GLN A 91 -0.63 4.16 20.17
CA GLN A 91 -2.07 4.14 20.41
C GLN A 91 -2.50 3.09 21.45
N GLY A 92 -1.58 2.31 22.04
CA GLY A 92 -1.91 1.23 22.96
C GLY A 92 -2.63 0.03 22.32
N LYS A 93 -2.60 -0.09 20.99
CA LYS A 93 -3.32 -1.12 20.21
C LYS A 93 -2.59 -2.47 20.13
N ILE A 94 -1.84 -2.84 21.17
CA ILE A 94 -1.05 -4.10 21.21
C ILE A 94 -1.94 -5.33 21.03
N ARG A 95 -3.11 -5.36 21.69
CA ARG A 95 -4.07 -6.47 21.55
C ARG A 95 -4.53 -6.64 20.10
N LEU A 96 -4.74 -5.53 19.38
CA LEU A 96 -5.11 -5.56 17.97
C LEU A 96 -3.97 -6.14 17.12
N LEU A 97 -2.72 -5.71 17.35
CA LEU A 97 -1.54 -6.26 16.66
C LEU A 97 -1.43 -7.78 16.82
N VAL A 98 -1.67 -8.30 18.04
CA VAL A 98 -1.55 -9.74 18.33
C VAL A 98 -2.68 -10.57 17.70
N ASN A 99 -3.88 -9.99 17.60
CA ASN A 99 -5.08 -10.70 17.16
C ASN A 99 -5.35 -10.57 15.67
N LYS A 100 -5.15 -9.37 15.10
CA LYS A 100 -5.49 -9.03 13.72
C LYS A 100 -4.27 -8.71 12.85
N GLY A 101 -3.09 -8.53 13.44
CA GLY A 101 -1.88 -8.16 12.71
C GLY A 101 -1.76 -6.65 12.47
N LEU A 102 -0.93 -6.27 11.50
CA LEU A 102 -0.79 -4.88 11.05
C LEU A 102 -1.93 -4.52 10.10
N SER A 103 -2.41 -3.29 10.23
CA SER A 103 -3.41 -2.70 9.35
C SER A 103 -3.00 -1.28 8.97
N LYS A 104 -3.34 -0.87 7.75
CA LYS A 104 -3.18 0.49 7.23
C LYS A 104 -3.99 1.52 8.02
N SER A 105 -5.11 1.13 8.66
CA SER A 105 -5.93 2.02 9.50
C SER A 105 -5.15 2.60 10.68
N LEU A 106 -4.09 1.92 11.12
CA LEU A 106 -3.19 2.39 12.19
C LEU A 106 -2.40 3.64 11.80
N ALA A 107 -2.27 3.96 10.51
CA ALA A 107 -1.57 5.15 10.03
C ALA A 107 -2.35 6.45 10.24
N LEU A 108 -3.68 6.39 10.34
CA LEU A 108 -4.56 7.57 10.21
C LEU A 108 -4.20 8.68 11.19
N ASP A 109 -4.14 8.41 12.50
CA ASP A 109 -3.81 9.43 13.51
C ASP A 109 -2.42 10.06 13.31
N TRP A 110 -1.49 9.30 12.73
CA TRP A 110 -0.15 9.81 12.42
C TRP A 110 -0.17 10.67 11.16
N LEU A 111 -0.87 10.23 10.11
CA LEU A 111 -1.04 10.96 8.86
C LEU A 111 -1.74 12.31 9.11
N GLU A 112 -2.80 12.32 9.91
CA GLU A 112 -3.56 13.53 10.23
C GLU A 112 -2.67 14.59 10.88
N ARG A 113 -1.85 14.19 11.86
CA ARG A 113 -0.91 15.08 12.54
C ARG A 113 0.26 15.50 11.65
N ARG A 114 0.78 14.60 10.82
CA ARG A 114 1.98 14.85 10.01
C ARG A 114 1.70 15.78 8.83
N TYR A 115 0.50 15.71 8.25
CA TYR A 115 0.09 16.43 7.05
C TYR A 115 -0.98 17.50 7.30
N ASP A 116 -1.38 17.74 8.55
CA ASP A 116 -2.43 18.70 8.94
C ASP A 116 -3.70 18.54 8.07
N CYS A 117 -4.13 17.28 7.95
CA CYS A 117 -5.19 16.84 7.06
C CYS A 117 -6.16 15.96 7.85
N LYS A 118 -7.47 16.11 7.66
CA LYS A 118 -8.43 15.17 8.25
C LYS A 118 -8.46 13.90 7.41
N ARG A 119 -8.70 12.74 8.03
CA ARG A 119 -8.87 11.47 7.30
C ARG A 119 -10.01 11.48 6.27
N THR A 120 -11.02 12.33 6.47
CA THR A 120 -12.09 12.57 5.49
C THR A 120 -11.57 13.20 4.20
N ASP A 121 -10.42 13.87 4.25
CA ASP A 121 -9.80 14.52 3.11
C ASP A 121 -8.66 13.65 2.52
N MET A 122 -8.61 12.36 2.86
CA MET A 122 -7.63 11.39 2.37
C MET A 122 -8.30 10.41 1.42
N VAL A 123 -7.54 9.94 0.42
CA VAL A 123 -7.94 8.83 -0.45
C VAL A 123 -6.79 7.84 -0.53
N LEU A 124 -7.08 6.54 -0.40
CA LEU A 124 -6.12 5.48 -0.67
C LEU A 124 -6.44 4.80 -2.00
N ILE A 125 -5.40 4.52 -2.79
CA ILE A 125 -5.44 3.54 -3.88
C ILE A 125 -4.78 2.26 -3.40
N ASP A 126 -5.52 1.15 -3.43
CA ASP A 126 -5.12 -0.17 -2.91
C ASP A 126 -5.71 -1.26 -3.79
N ASP A 127 -5.01 -2.39 -3.96
CA ASP A 127 -5.54 -3.54 -4.70
C ASP A 127 -6.43 -4.44 -3.83
N ARG A 128 -6.44 -4.23 -2.51
CA ARG A 128 -7.19 -5.05 -1.55
C ARG A 128 -8.39 -4.31 -1.00
N ALA A 129 -9.58 -4.79 -1.36
CA ALA A 129 -10.85 -4.22 -0.92
C ALA A 129 -10.99 -4.18 0.61
N GLU A 130 -10.42 -5.15 1.33
CA GLU A 130 -10.44 -5.19 2.79
C GLU A 130 -9.65 -4.04 3.44
N ASN A 131 -8.54 -3.60 2.83
CA ASN A 131 -7.77 -2.46 3.32
C ASN A 131 -8.58 -1.17 3.20
N LEU A 132 -9.23 -0.99 2.03
CA LEU A 132 -10.07 0.17 1.74
C LEU A 132 -11.29 0.22 2.68
N GLN A 133 -11.99 -0.90 2.82
CA GLN A 133 -13.14 -0.98 3.71
C GLN A 133 -12.76 -0.65 5.15
N GLU A 134 -11.65 -1.21 5.66
CA GLU A 134 -11.20 -0.93 7.01
C GLU A 134 -10.88 0.56 7.21
N LEU A 135 -10.23 1.22 6.25
CA LEU A 135 -9.94 2.66 6.34
C LEU A 135 -11.22 3.51 6.29
N CYS A 136 -12.18 3.14 5.45
CA CYS A 136 -13.49 3.78 5.39
C CYS A 136 -14.25 3.64 6.72
N ASP A 137 -14.26 2.44 7.31
CA ASP A 137 -14.85 2.19 8.62
C ASP A 137 -14.17 3.00 9.74
N ASN A 138 -12.91 3.41 9.54
CA ASN A 138 -12.15 4.26 10.46
C ASN A 138 -12.21 5.76 10.09
N GLY A 139 -13.12 6.15 9.18
CA GLY A 139 -13.48 7.54 8.89
C GLY A 139 -12.85 8.13 7.63
N MET A 140 -12.09 7.36 6.84
CA MET A 140 -11.69 7.79 5.50
C MET A 140 -12.96 7.92 4.63
N GLN A 141 -13.09 9.01 3.88
CA GLN A 141 -14.32 9.23 3.11
C GLN A 141 -14.42 8.30 1.91
N ALA A 142 -13.27 7.94 1.35
CA ALA A 142 -13.17 7.54 -0.04
C ALA A 142 -11.90 6.70 -0.28
N GLY A 143 -12.01 5.62 -1.05
CA GLY A 143 -10.92 4.78 -1.51
C GLY A 143 -11.09 4.35 -2.97
N ILE A 144 -9.99 3.95 -3.60
CA ILE A 144 -9.96 3.49 -4.99
C ILE A 144 -9.38 2.08 -5.02
N LEU A 145 -10.20 1.12 -5.44
CA LEU A 145 -9.80 -0.27 -5.60
C LEU A 145 -9.07 -0.42 -6.94
N ALA A 146 -7.76 -0.55 -6.91
CA ALA A 146 -6.96 -0.85 -8.08
C ALA A 146 -7.23 -2.28 -8.55
N PRO A 147 -7.86 -2.50 -9.73
CA PRO A 147 -7.99 -3.84 -10.26
C PRO A 147 -6.61 -4.37 -10.62
N PHE A 148 -6.34 -5.60 -10.23
CA PHE A 148 -5.14 -6.32 -10.61
C PHE A 148 -5.43 -7.81 -10.75
N VAL A 149 -5.04 -8.38 -11.89
CA VAL A 149 -4.97 -9.82 -12.09
C VAL A 149 -3.57 -10.14 -12.57
N ALA A 150 -2.82 -10.87 -11.75
CA ALA A 150 -1.47 -11.31 -12.08
C ALA A 150 -1.49 -12.31 -13.25
N PRO A 151 -0.47 -12.29 -14.11
CA PRO A 151 -0.30 -13.34 -15.10
C PRO A 151 0.13 -14.66 -14.43
N ASP A 152 -0.17 -15.79 -15.09
CA ASP A 152 0.28 -17.11 -14.66
C ASP A 152 1.82 -17.27 -14.71
N SER A 153 2.49 -16.50 -15.58
CA SER A 153 3.95 -16.43 -15.69
C SER A 153 4.42 -14.99 -15.88
N PHE A 154 5.56 -14.64 -15.28
CA PHE A 154 6.24 -13.36 -15.51
C PHE A 154 7.18 -13.45 -16.73
N ASP A 155 6.60 -13.81 -17.88
CA ASP A 155 7.29 -13.73 -19.17
C ASP A 155 6.91 -12.44 -19.90
N GLN A 156 7.73 -11.99 -20.85
CA GLN A 156 7.53 -10.68 -21.50
C GLN A 156 6.23 -10.60 -22.31
N GLN A 157 5.69 -11.73 -22.76
CA GLN A 157 4.45 -11.79 -23.54
C GLN A 157 3.21 -11.92 -22.64
N ALA A 158 3.40 -12.14 -21.34
CA ALA A 158 2.33 -12.30 -20.41
C ALA A 158 1.53 -11.01 -20.29
N GLU A 159 0.21 -11.19 -20.23
CA GLU A 159 -0.74 -10.11 -20.08
C GLU A 159 -1.14 -10.00 -18.61
N LEU A 160 -1.17 -8.78 -18.09
CA LEU A 160 -1.78 -8.48 -16.81
C LEU A 160 -3.04 -7.63 -17.03
N THR A 161 -4.03 -7.81 -16.17
CA THR A 161 -5.17 -6.89 -16.09
C THR A 161 -4.88 -5.85 -15.02
N THR A 162 -5.00 -4.57 -15.35
CA THR A 162 -4.81 -3.44 -14.44
C THR A 162 -5.76 -2.29 -14.75
N PHE A 163 -5.43 -1.05 -14.38
CA PHE A 163 -6.21 0.16 -14.62
C PHE A 163 -5.36 1.26 -15.26
N GLN A 164 -5.98 2.39 -15.58
CA GLN A 164 -5.27 3.60 -16.02
C GLN A 164 -5.32 4.65 -14.92
N PHE A 165 -4.19 5.27 -14.59
CA PHE A 165 -4.18 6.36 -13.60
C PHE A 165 -4.98 7.58 -14.07
N ALA A 166 -5.17 7.77 -15.38
CA ALA A 166 -6.00 8.84 -15.92
C ALA A 166 -7.46 8.76 -15.42
N ASP A 167 -8.03 7.55 -15.35
CA ASP A 167 -9.39 7.34 -14.83
C ASP A 167 -9.49 7.67 -13.33
N VAL A 168 -8.43 7.34 -12.59
CA VAL A 168 -8.30 7.65 -11.16
C VAL A 168 -8.18 9.16 -10.93
N VAL A 169 -7.37 9.86 -11.74
CA VAL A 169 -7.23 11.33 -11.69
C VAL A 169 -8.56 12.01 -12.01
N ALA A 170 -9.29 11.51 -13.03
CA ALA A 170 -10.61 12.03 -13.36
C ALA A 170 -11.58 11.90 -12.18
N GLN A 171 -11.59 10.74 -11.50
CA GLN A 171 -12.41 10.53 -10.31
C GLN A 171 -11.98 11.41 -9.12
N TRP A 172 -10.68 11.60 -8.94
CA TRP A 172 -10.12 12.45 -7.88
C TRP A 172 -10.60 13.89 -7.97
N HIS A 173 -10.66 14.45 -9.19
CA HIS A 173 -11.13 15.82 -9.44
C HIS A 173 -12.66 15.96 -9.46
N ALA A 174 -13.40 14.85 -9.40
CA ALA A 174 -14.86 14.82 -9.34
C ALA A 174 -15.39 14.29 -8.00
N PRO A 175 -15.04 14.89 -6.84
CA PRO A 175 -15.39 14.37 -5.50
C PRO A 175 -16.89 14.25 -5.25
N GLN A 176 -17.72 15.02 -5.96
CA GLN A 176 -19.18 14.99 -5.82
C GLN A 176 -19.83 13.82 -6.57
N ALA A 177 -19.08 13.15 -7.44
CA ALA A 177 -19.52 12.02 -8.24
C ALA A 177 -19.00 10.69 -7.69
N TRP A 178 -18.55 10.63 -6.43
CA TRP A 178 -18.16 9.37 -5.80
C TRP A 178 -19.42 8.54 -5.52
N PRO A 179 -19.70 7.49 -6.30
CA PRO A 179 -20.97 6.76 -6.22
C PRO A 179 -21.08 5.92 -4.95
N THR A 180 -19.93 5.61 -4.34
CA THR A 180 -19.70 4.73 -3.20
C THR A 180 -18.43 5.19 -2.47
N PRO A 181 -18.22 4.79 -1.20
CA PRO A 181 -16.96 5.06 -0.51
C PRO A 181 -15.76 4.38 -1.18
N ILE A 182 -15.98 3.37 -2.03
CA ILE A 182 -14.94 2.70 -2.80
C ILE A 182 -15.30 2.76 -4.28
N PHE A 183 -14.43 3.38 -5.07
CA PHE A 183 -14.52 3.42 -6.54
C PHE A 183 -13.58 2.38 -7.14
N THR A 184 -14.01 1.71 -8.21
CA THR A 184 -13.15 0.82 -9.00
C THR A 184 -13.03 1.40 -10.41
N PRO A 185 -11.83 1.80 -10.87
CA PRO A 185 -11.64 2.30 -12.22
C PRO A 185 -11.87 1.19 -13.26
N PRO A 186 -12.15 1.55 -14.52
CA PRO A 186 -12.18 0.59 -15.62
C PRO A 186 -10.88 -0.21 -15.72
N THR A 187 -11.00 -1.48 -16.08
CA THR A 187 -9.84 -2.34 -16.31
C THR A 187 -9.25 -2.13 -17.70
N CYS A 188 -7.93 -2.20 -17.82
CA CYS A 188 -7.22 -2.35 -19.08
C CYS A 188 -6.24 -3.52 -19.03
N THR A 189 -5.85 -4.04 -20.19
CA THR A 189 -4.84 -5.09 -20.31
C THR A 189 -3.53 -4.49 -20.79
N ARG A 190 -2.41 -4.94 -20.21
CA ARG A 190 -1.04 -4.56 -20.58
C ARG A 190 -0.18 -5.81 -20.72
N THR A 191 0.75 -5.80 -21.65
CA THR A 191 1.79 -6.85 -21.71
C THR A 191 2.97 -6.45 -20.82
N LEU A 192 3.63 -7.43 -20.18
CA LEU A 192 4.77 -7.14 -19.30
C LEU A 192 5.92 -6.42 -20.03
N ALA A 193 6.08 -6.65 -21.34
CA ALA A 193 7.06 -5.95 -22.18
C ALA A 193 6.83 -4.43 -22.28
N GLU A 194 5.61 -3.95 -22.05
CA GLU A 194 5.27 -2.52 -22.09
C GLU A 194 5.68 -1.80 -20.79
N LEU A 195 6.02 -2.54 -19.75
CA LEU A 195 6.19 -2.01 -18.41
C LEU A 195 7.67 -1.75 -18.09
N PRO A 196 8.02 -0.56 -17.57
CA PRO A 196 9.41 -0.26 -17.22
C PRO A 196 9.90 -1.15 -16.07
N LEU A 197 11.01 -1.87 -16.27
CA LEU A 197 11.72 -2.55 -15.19
C LEU A 197 12.43 -1.54 -14.30
N ILE A 198 12.03 -1.44 -13.04
CA ILE A 198 12.55 -0.40 -12.11
C ILE A 198 13.49 -0.94 -11.04
N GLY A 199 13.49 -2.23 -10.79
CA GLY A 199 14.34 -2.81 -9.77
C GLY A 199 14.16 -4.30 -9.60
N SER A 200 14.97 -4.84 -8.70
CA SER A 200 14.93 -6.24 -8.34
C SER A 200 15.38 -6.42 -6.90
N LEU A 201 14.65 -7.22 -6.12
CA LEU A 201 15.09 -7.62 -4.79
C LEU A 201 15.71 -9.02 -4.85
N SER A 202 16.94 -9.12 -4.34
CA SER A 202 17.55 -10.40 -4.01
C SER A 202 16.84 -10.99 -2.80
N SER A 203 16.38 -12.24 -2.91
CA SER A 203 15.68 -12.99 -1.86
C SER A 203 16.48 -13.19 -0.56
N ALA A 204 17.73 -12.74 -0.50
CA ALA A 204 18.59 -12.83 0.69
C ALA A 204 18.12 -11.97 1.89
N LYS A 205 17.03 -11.21 1.79
CA LYS A 205 16.59 -10.25 2.83
C LYS A 205 15.27 -10.57 3.55
N LEU A 206 14.66 -11.74 3.31
CA LEU A 206 13.43 -12.18 3.98
C LEU A 206 13.51 -12.37 5.51
N SER A 207 14.65 -12.06 6.16
CA SER A 207 14.87 -12.41 7.56
C SER A 207 14.07 -11.57 8.57
N TYR A 208 13.65 -10.35 8.25
CA TYR A 208 13.01 -9.47 9.26
C TYR A 208 11.53 -9.76 9.53
N PHE A 209 10.74 -10.12 8.52
CA PHE A 209 9.31 -10.45 8.71
C PHE A 209 9.13 -11.82 9.37
N GLU A 210 10.01 -12.77 9.05
CA GLU A 210 10.12 -14.03 9.78
C GLU A 210 10.59 -13.81 11.21
N GLN A 211 11.59 -12.95 11.45
CA GLN A 211 12.02 -12.57 12.81
C GLN A 211 10.89 -11.89 13.60
N GLY A 212 10.10 -11.00 12.98
CA GLY A 212 8.94 -10.36 13.59
C GLY A 212 7.83 -11.37 13.93
N ARG A 213 7.51 -12.29 13.01
CA ARG A 213 6.60 -13.41 13.28
C ARG A 213 7.14 -14.33 14.38
N GLN A 214 8.44 -14.59 14.42
CA GLN A 214 9.07 -15.36 15.50
C GLN A 214 9.02 -14.62 16.84
N LEU A 215 9.18 -13.29 16.86
CA LEU A 215 9.05 -12.47 18.05
C LEU A 215 7.61 -12.54 18.59
N ILE A 216 6.60 -12.38 17.71
CA ILE A 216 5.18 -12.50 18.08
C ILE A 216 4.84 -13.92 18.55
N LYS A 217 5.34 -14.96 17.87
CA LYS A 217 5.19 -16.36 18.32
C LYS A 217 5.84 -16.57 19.69
N SER A 218 7.00 -15.97 19.95
CA SER A 218 7.71 -16.07 21.23
C SER A 218 6.96 -15.35 22.35
N LEU A 219 6.39 -14.17 22.07
CA LEU A 219 5.53 -13.43 23.00
C LEU A 219 4.25 -14.21 23.34
N ARG A 220 3.62 -14.88 22.36
CA ARG A 220 2.46 -15.77 22.61
C ARG A 220 2.82 -16.94 23.53
N ARG A 221 3.97 -17.59 23.32
CA ARG A 221 4.45 -18.69 24.20
C ARG A 221 4.72 -18.18 25.61
N TRP A 222 5.25 -16.97 25.76
CA TRP A 222 5.54 -16.37 27.07
C TRP A 222 4.26 -16.03 27.83
N GLN A 223 3.25 -15.44 27.19
CA GLN A 223 1.94 -15.20 27.80
C GLN A 223 1.27 -16.51 28.26
N GLN A 224 1.32 -17.57 27.44
CA GLN A 224 0.76 -18.88 27.81
C GLN A 224 1.46 -19.49 29.03
N ARG A 225 2.75 -19.21 29.26
CA ARG A 225 3.49 -19.67 30.44
C ARG A 225 3.09 -18.91 31.70
N LEU A 226 2.93 -17.58 31.61
CA LEU A 226 2.49 -16.76 32.75
C LEU A 226 1.07 -17.10 33.21
N PHE A 227 0.15 -17.34 32.28
CA PHE A 227 -1.23 -17.75 32.62
C PHE A 227 -1.32 -19.15 33.25
N ARG A 228 -0.31 -20.01 33.06
CA ARG A 228 -0.23 -21.33 33.70
C ARG A 228 0.39 -21.29 35.10
N SER A 229 1.12 -20.22 35.44
CA SER A 229 1.77 -20.07 36.76
C SER A 229 0.91 -19.32 37.78
N SER A 230 -0.24 -18.81 37.39
CA SER A 230 -1.23 -18.12 38.25
C SER A 230 -2.42 -19.00 38.66
N VAL A 231 -2.35 -20.31 38.46
CA VAL A 231 -3.41 -21.30 38.77
C VAL A 231 -2.88 -22.39 39.73
N GLN A 232 -1.90 -22.06 40.57
CA GLN A 232 -1.45 -22.90 41.69
C GLN A 232 -1.48 -22.10 42.98
#